data_AF-A0A8X8YGJ2-F1
#
_entry.id   AF-A0A8X8YGJ2-F1
#
_cell.length_a   1.000
_cell.length_b   1.000
_cell.length_c   1.000
_cell.angle_alpha   90.00
_cell.angle_beta   90.00
_cell.angle_gamma   90.00
#
_symmetry.space_group_name_H-M   'P 1'
#
loop_
_entity.id
_entity.type
_entity.pdbx_description
1 polymer ?
#
loop_
_entity_poly.entity_id
_entity_poly.type
_entity_poly.pdbx_seq_one_letter_code
_entity_poly.pdbx_strand_id
1 'polypeptide(L)'
;MENEVKSPSSIRVENHEWLAENIKGLDQAVNEMQLLVENHGNFSEEKLGDDQLLQPELIACVKDISHRHHLLAHHYNEMMNYKISSRLNHPFLTPDKKLGMQNIESQVVGSDSSLSSGGGISDTTPVEGSDSSLLSSDSDSESYNLSPVAKMLKHEFVNGGTEISEMGGMVMRLSDCEKELKASKEKLFSAEGEIAKLRSELLKNEAYIAKMGSMEAQLASAENQLKLQEADLDKENKRSLMLQNQIVDLATKLELEKGQVEELQESVKKHTAKLSDYDLVIKKLNSDLQDASGIFALEKWQLESSVSKLSERLTVHEGRSNELQKQCESLEADRIEIVEKHEALQKSLQDNLESVKIELTKKNSVVDTLSKNLDELNLNYGILMAEKDGVDAKLQKLNTDISARDDQIQRLDCILVELKSEEEHLRAEADTANKRISELKSRIVELEKEIGMQTVVISETAEGKREAIRQLCFSIDHFRSAYEEVCKEYAIRRRPAAIAL
;
A
#
# COMPACT_ATOMS: atom_id res chain seq x y z
N MET A 1 42.95 11.33 -20.47
CA MET A 1 41.71 10.57 -20.71
C MET A 1 40.81 11.45 -21.54
N GLU A 2 40.56 11.02 -22.77
CA GLU A 2 39.90 11.77 -23.83
C GLU A 2 38.44 12.07 -23.47
N ASN A 3 38.07 13.34 -23.50
CA ASN A 3 36.67 13.77 -23.50
C ASN A 3 36.15 13.64 -24.93
N GLU A 4 35.62 12.47 -25.29
CA GLU A 4 34.79 12.32 -26.47
C GLU A 4 33.47 13.07 -26.24
N VAL A 5 33.28 14.16 -26.99
CA VAL A 5 32.00 14.87 -27.10
C VAL A 5 31.03 13.95 -27.86
N LYS A 6 30.28 13.12 -27.12
CA LYS A 6 29.22 12.28 -27.67
C LYS A 6 28.07 13.15 -28.18
N SER A 7 27.71 12.94 -29.45
CA SER A 7 26.55 13.57 -30.11
C SER A 7 25.26 13.37 -29.29
N PRO A 8 24.33 14.33 -29.26
CA PRO A 8 23.06 14.23 -28.51
C PRO A 8 22.19 13.03 -28.92
N SER A 9 22.41 12.48 -30.11
CA SER A 9 21.84 11.21 -30.58
C SER A 9 22.43 9.98 -29.88
N SER A 10 23.74 9.96 -29.54
CA SER A 10 24.40 8.86 -28.82
C SER A 10 23.92 8.79 -27.36
N ILE A 11 23.80 9.95 -26.71
CA ILE A 11 23.30 10.06 -25.32
C ILE A 11 21.85 9.57 -25.22
N ARG A 12 21.03 9.82 -26.24
CA ARG A 12 19.62 9.39 -26.26
C ARG A 12 19.46 7.87 -26.46
N VAL A 13 20.35 7.25 -27.23
CA VAL A 13 20.36 5.80 -27.45
C VAL A 13 20.88 5.07 -26.21
N GLU A 14 21.96 5.56 -25.59
CA GLU A 14 22.53 5.00 -24.36
C GLU A 14 21.53 5.06 -23.19
N ASN A 15 20.78 6.16 -23.04
CA ASN A 15 19.74 6.26 -22.01
C ASN A 15 18.55 5.30 -22.26
N HIS A 16 18.22 5.02 -23.52
CA HIS A 16 17.13 4.08 -23.84
C HIS A 16 17.56 2.63 -23.61
N GLU A 17 18.80 2.29 -23.91
CA GLU A 17 19.37 0.96 -23.68
C GLU A 17 19.53 0.67 -22.18
N TRP A 18 20.06 1.63 -21.41
CA TRP A 18 20.18 1.54 -19.96
C TRP A 18 18.83 1.37 -19.25
N LEU A 19 17.80 2.11 -19.69
CA LEU A 19 16.45 2.03 -19.13
C LEU A 19 15.81 0.68 -19.43
N ALA A 20 15.97 0.16 -20.66
CA ALA A 20 15.48 -1.16 -21.05
C ALA A 20 16.16 -2.28 -20.27
N GLU A 21 17.48 -2.20 -20.04
CA GLU A 21 18.24 -3.17 -19.26
C GLU A 21 17.81 -3.19 -17.78
N ASN A 22 17.58 -2.02 -17.18
CA ASN A 22 17.14 -1.93 -15.78
C ASN A 22 15.70 -2.43 -15.58
N ILE A 23 14.80 -2.13 -16.50
CA ILE A 23 13.42 -2.66 -16.48
C ILE A 23 13.45 -4.18 -16.65
N LYS A 24 14.20 -4.70 -17.61
CA LYS A 24 14.33 -6.14 -17.83
C LYS A 24 14.90 -6.87 -16.62
N GLY A 25 15.92 -6.29 -15.97
CA GLY A 25 16.50 -6.87 -14.76
C GLY A 25 15.56 -6.80 -13.55
N LEU A 26 14.73 -5.76 -13.46
CA LEU A 26 13.67 -5.66 -12.44
C LEU A 26 12.62 -6.76 -12.64
N ASP A 27 12.14 -6.94 -13.88
CA ASP A 27 11.19 -8.00 -14.24
C ASP A 27 11.76 -9.39 -13.96
N GLN A 28 13.05 -9.61 -14.26
CA GLN A 28 13.73 -10.86 -13.96
C GLN A 28 13.78 -11.14 -12.44
N ALA A 29 14.16 -10.16 -11.63
CA ALA A 29 14.22 -10.30 -10.17
C ALA A 29 12.83 -10.53 -9.54
N VAL A 30 11.78 -9.91 -10.09
CA VAL A 30 10.38 -10.15 -9.68
C VAL A 30 9.94 -11.57 -10.03
N ASN A 31 10.28 -12.06 -11.23
CA ASN A 31 9.97 -13.43 -11.63
C ASN A 31 10.72 -14.47 -10.78
N GLU A 32 12.00 -14.22 -10.45
CA GLU A 32 12.79 -15.07 -9.55
C GLU A 32 12.19 -15.09 -8.13
N MET A 33 11.78 -13.93 -7.60
CA MET A 33 11.07 -13.82 -6.33
C MET A 33 9.74 -14.59 -6.35
N GLN A 34 8.97 -14.49 -7.44
CA GLN A 34 7.70 -15.21 -7.60
C GLN A 34 7.91 -16.73 -7.67
N LEU A 35 8.93 -17.19 -8.40
CA LEU A 35 9.32 -18.60 -8.45
C LEU A 35 9.72 -19.15 -7.08
N LEU A 36 10.48 -18.38 -6.29
CA LEU A 36 10.79 -18.75 -4.91
C LEU A 36 9.50 -18.85 -4.10
N VAL A 37 8.61 -17.86 -4.12
CA VAL A 37 7.36 -17.88 -3.35
C VAL A 37 6.40 -19.01 -3.78
N GLU A 38 6.25 -19.27 -5.08
CA GLU A 38 5.37 -20.32 -5.61
C GLU A 38 5.87 -21.74 -5.29
N ASN A 39 7.19 -21.96 -5.33
CA ASN A 39 7.78 -23.23 -4.96
C ASN A 39 7.60 -23.55 -3.46
N HIS A 40 7.44 -22.55 -2.58
CA HIS A 40 7.23 -22.74 -1.14
C HIS A 40 5.76 -22.80 -0.70
N GLY A 41 4.82 -22.45 -1.59
CA GLY A 41 3.38 -22.54 -1.30
C GLY A 41 2.81 -23.97 -1.21
N ASN A 42 3.60 -25.01 -1.53
CA ASN A 42 3.13 -26.39 -1.70
C ASN A 42 3.82 -27.48 -0.85
N PHE A 43 4.61 -27.14 0.18
CA PHE A 43 5.26 -28.16 1.02
C PHE A 43 4.56 -28.37 2.36
N SER A 44 3.99 -29.58 2.53
CA SER A 44 3.64 -30.14 3.83
C SER A 44 4.84 -30.20 4.77
N GLU A 45 4.54 -30.10 6.07
CA GLU A 45 5.37 -29.92 7.27
C GLU A 45 6.62 -30.83 7.50
N GLU A 46 7.18 -31.52 6.50
CA GLU A 46 8.14 -32.62 6.74
C GLU A 46 9.57 -32.46 6.20
N LYS A 47 10.05 -31.24 5.89
CA LYS A 47 11.48 -31.02 5.60
C LYS A 47 12.03 -29.73 6.19
N LEU A 48 12.37 -29.78 7.48
CA LEU A 48 13.00 -28.71 8.27
C LEU A 48 14.50 -28.49 7.95
N GLY A 49 14.92 -28.71 6.69
CA GLY A 49 16.33 -28.70 6.26
C GLY A 49 16.72 -27.59 5.30
N ASP A 50 15.80 -27.08 4.47
CA ASP A 50 16.11 -26.11 3.40
C ASP A 50 15.77 -24.65 3.74
N ASP A 51 15.07 -24.38 4.85
CA ASP A 51 14.62 -23.04 5.24
C ASP A 51 15.78 -22.06 5.53
N GLN A 52 17.00 -22.55 5.81
CA GLN A 52 18.17 -21.70 6.08
C GLN A 52 18.85 -21.12 4.82
N LEU A 53 18.66 -21.72 3.64
CA LEU A 53 19.25 -21.22 2.38
C LEU A 53 18.31 -20.29 1.61
N LEU A 54 17.03 -20.29 1.98
CA LEU A 54 15.94 -19.67 1.24
C LEU A 54 15.63 -18.23 1.65
N GLN A 55 15.74 -17.94 2.94
CA GLN A 55 15.64 -16.59 3.44
C GLN A 55 16.70 -15.63 2.85
N PRO A 56 17.98 -16.03 2.69
CA PRO A 56 18.99 -15.21 2.03
C PRO A 56 18.69 -14.89 0.55
N GLU A 57 18.19 -15.85 -0.23
CA GLU A 57 17.91 -15.67 -1.66
C GLU A 57 16.70 -14.77 -1.90
N LEU A 58 15.64 -14.92 -1.09
CA LEU A 58 14.47 -14.04 -1.15
C LEU A 58 14.84 -12.60 -0.74
N ILE A 59 15.67 -12.45 0.31
CA ILE A 59 16.20 -11.14 0.72
C ILE A 59 17.09 -10.53 -0.38
N ALA A 60 17.88 -11.33 -1.09
CA ALA A 60 18.69 -10.86 -2.21
C ALA A 60 17.82 -10.35 -3.37
N CYS A 61 16.76 -11.07 -3.74
CA CYS A 61 15.81 -10.63 -4.78
C CYS A 61 15.13 -9.31 -4.40
N VAL A 62 14.64 -9.18 -3.16
CA VAL A 62 14.00 -7.95 -2.66
C VAL A 62 14.99 -6.77 -2.65
N LYS A 63 16.25 -7.01 -2.28
CA LYS A 63 17.30 -5.98 -2.33
C LYS A 63 17.61 -5.55 -3.76
N ASP A 64 17.69 -6.48 -4.72
CA ASP A 64 17.94 -6.15 -6.13
C ASP A 64 16.78 -5.36 -6.74
N ILE A 65 15.54 -5.75 -6.45
CA ILE A 65 14.32 -5.00 -6.83
C ILE A 65 14.36 -3.58 -6.28
N SER A 66 14.64 -3.42 -4.98
CA SER A 66 14.73 -2.11 -4.35
C SER A 66 15.87 -1.26 -4.94
N HIS A 67 17.01 -1.86 -5.25
CA HIS A 67 18.15 -1.16 -5.83
C HIS A 67 17.85 -0.64 -7.24
N ARG A 68 17.31 -1.50 -8.12
CA ARG A 68 16.92 -1.13 -9.49
C ARG A 68 15.79 -0.11 -9.52
N HIS A 69 14.81 -0.23 -8.61
CA HIS A 69 13.76 0.77 -8.46
C HIS A 69 14.34 2.15 -8.07
N HIS A 70 15.32 2.17 -7.16
CA HIS A 70 15.97 3.41 -6.75
C HIS A 70 16.78 4.05 -7.90
N LEU A 71 17.50 3.23 -8.68
CA LEU A 71 18.21 3.68 -9.89
C LEU A 71 17.25 4.31 -10.92
N LEU A 72 16.13 3.64 -11.19
CA LEU A 72 15.09 4.15 -12.10
C LEU A 72 14.47 5.46 -11.60
N ALA A 73 14.17 5.54 -10.30
CA ALA A 73 13.61 6.75 -9.68
C ALA A 73 14.60 7.93 -9.71
N HIS A 74 15.89 7.67 -9.45
CA HIS A 74 16.95 8.66 -9.54
C HIS A 74 17.07 9.20 -10.97
N HIS A 75 17.15 8.31 -11.96
CA HIS A 75 17.26 8.69 -13.37
C HIS A 75 16.02 9.47 -13.86
N TYR A 76 14.82 9.09 -13.40
CA TYR A 76 13.59 9.85 -13.69
C TYR A 76 13.65 11.27 -13.12
N ASN A 77 14.15 11.42 -11.89
CA ASN A 77 14.28 12.73 -11.26
C ASN A 77 15.32 13.61 -11.98
N GLU A 78 16.45 13.04 -12.41
CA GLU A 78 17.45 13.73 -13.23
C GLU A 78 16.88 14.19 -14.57
N MET A 79 16.11 13.33 -15.25
CA MET A 79 15.46 13.67 -16.52
C MET A 79 14.42 14.79 -16.36
N MET A 80 13.68 14.80 -15.24
CA MET A 80 12.72 15.86 -14.93
C MET A 80 13.39 17.17 -14.54
N ASN A 81 14.48 17.14 -13.76
CA ASN A 81 15.25 18.33 -13.41
C ASN A 81 15.92 18.97 -14.64
N TYR A 82 16.38 18.18 -15.60
CA TYR A 82 16.86 18.68 -16.89
C TYR A 82 15.74 19.34 -17.71
N LYS A 83 14.51 18.79 -17.66
CA LYS A 83 13.33 19.32 -18.36
C LYS A 83 12.78 20.62 -17.74
N ILE A 84 12.94 20.79 -16.43
CA ILE A 84 12.59 22.02 -15.70
C ILE A 84 13.65 23.10 -15.95
N SER A 85 14.94 22.74 -15.90
CA SER A 85 16.05 23.66 -16.17
C SER A 85 16.07 24.18 -17.62
N SER A 86 15.65 23.35 -18.58
CA SER A 86 15.51 23.78 -19.98
C SER A 86 14.27 24.65 -20.25
N ARG A 87 13.22 24.57 -19.42
CA ARG A 87 12.02 25.43 -19.55
C ARG A 87 12.17 26.82 -18.92
N LEU A 88 13.07 26.98 -17.93
CA LEU A 88 13.29 28.25 -17.24
C LEU A 88 14.25 29.20 -17.99
N ASN A 89 14.89 28.78 -19.09
CA ASN A 89 15.86 29.57 -19.84
C ASN A 89 15.26 30.38 -21.01
N HIS A 90 13.97 30.69 -20.99
CA HIS A 90 13.32 31.53 -21.99
C HIS A 90 12.73 32.80 -21.37
N PRO A 91 13.29 34.00 -21.64
CA PRO A 91 12.81 35.24 -21.05
C PRO A 91 11.65 35.80 -21.89
N PHE A 92 10.41 35.65 -21.42
CA PHE A 92 9.30 36.48 -21.88
C PHE A 92 8.35 36.86 -20.74
N LEU A 93 8.24 38.17 -20.56
CA LEU A 93 7.36 38.91 -19.67
C LEU A 93 5.88 38.69 -20.05
N THR A 94 5.01 38.61 -19.04
CA THR A 94 3.55 38.67 -19.20
C THR A 94 3.01 39.94 -18.55
N PRO A 95 2.14 40.72 -19.23
CA PRO A 95 1.38 41.79 -18.60
C PRO A 95 -0.08 41.38 -18.27
N ASP A 96 -0.52 41.93 -17.14
CA ASP A 96 -1.88 42.37 -16.76
C ASP A 96 -2.98 41.38 -16.33
N LYS A 97 -3.38 41.58 -15.06
CA LYS A 97 -4.75 41.40 -14.54
C LYS A 97 -5.20 42.65 -13.75
N LYS A 98 -5.97 43.48 -14.45
CA LYS A 98 -7.20 44.22 -14.07
C LYS A 98 -7.45 44.58 -12.59
N LEU A 99 -7.29 45.90 -12.33
CA LEU A 99 -8.14 46.85 -11.59
C LEU A 99 -9.11 46.35 -10.50
N GLY A 100 -8.87 46.84 -9.27
CA GLY A 100 -9.84 46.94 -8.18
C GLY A 100 -9.59 48.18 -7.31
N MET A 101 -10.47 49.18 -7.46
CA MET A 101 -10.94 50.17 -6.48
C MET A 101 -9.98 51.16 -5.75
N GLN A 102 -10.29 52.45 -6.02
CA GLN A 102 -10.54 53.57 -5.09
C GLN A 102 -9.40 54.45 -4.55
N ASN A 103 -9.49 55.71 -5.02
CA ASN A 103 -9.58 56.98 -4.25
C ASN A 103 -8.32 57.83 -3.97
N ILE A 104 -8.41 59.07 -4.50
CA ILE A 104 -8.05 60.38 -3.91
C ILE A 104 -6.53 60.60 -3.74
N GLU A 105 -5.86 61.58 -4.37
CA GLU A 105 -6.01 63.02 -4.14
C GLU A 105 -5.33 63.88 -5.22
N SER A 106 -5.82 65.10 -5.35
CA SER A 106 -5.55 66.17 -6.31
C SER A 106 -4.29 67.00 -6.09
N GLN A 107 -3.58 67.40 -7.16
CA GLN A 107 -2.92 68.73 -7.34
C GLN A 107 -2.43 68.86 -8.80
N VAL A 108 -3.07 69.60 -9.72
CA VAL A 108 -3.08 71.07 -9.97
C VAL A 108 -1.93 71.56 -10.88
N VAL A 109 -2.35 72.21 -11.98
CA VAL A 109 -1.66 73.22 -12.85
C VAL A 109 -0.53 72.67 -13.73
N GLY A 110 -0.39 72.98 -15.01
CA GLY A 110 -1.02 73.86 -16.02
C GLY A 110 -0.33 73.45 -17.35
N SER A 111 -0.67 73.88 -18.56
CA SER A 111 -1.42 75.02 -19.06
C SER A 111 -1.80 74.71 -20.52
N ASP A 112 -2.70 75.53 -21.01
CA ASP A 112 -3.21 75.63 -22.38
C ASP A 112 -2.14 75.62 -23.48
N SER A 113 -2.52 75.11 -24.65
CA SER A 113 -2.56 75.90 -25.90
C SER A 113 -3.23 75.07 -26.99
N SER A 114 -4.41 75.52 -27.41
CA SER A 114 -5.06 75.18 -28.67
C SER A 114 -4.12 75.48 -29.86
N LEU A 115 -4.36 74.96 -31.07
CA LEU A 115 -5.19 75.64 -32.06
C LEU A 115 -5.72 74.69 -33.14
N SER A 116 -6.86 75.12 -33.66
CA SER A 116 -7.82 74.48 -34.56
C SER A 116 -7.63 74.91 -36.03
N SER A 117 -8.18 74.09 -36.94
CA SER A 117 -8.70 74.40 -38.30
C SER A 117 -7.68 74.88 -39.36
N GLY A 118 -7.76 74.63 -40.67
CA GLY A 118 -8.76 74.10 -41.58
C GLY A 118 -8.69 74.88 -42.90
N GLY A 119 -8.56 74.18 -44.04
CA GLY A 119 -9.04 74.55 -45.39
C GLY A 119 -8.49 75.76 -46.18
N GLY A 120 -7.91 75.50 -47.37
CA GLY A 120 -8.44 75.96 -48.67
C GLY A 120 -8.00 77.31 -49.31
N ILE A 121 -7.28 77.19 -50.43
CA ILE A 121 -7.30 77.95 -51.72
C ILE A 121 -6.94 79.46 -51.83
N SER A 122 -6.54 79.78 -53.06
CA SER A 122 -5.67 80.86 -53.58
C SER A 122 -6.25 82.28 -53.77
N ASP A 123 -5.30 83.17 -54.11
CA ASP A 123 -5.33 84.34 -55.01
C ASP A 123 -5.74 85.76 -54.51
N THR A 124 -4.69 86.58 -54.42
CA THR A 124 -4.43 87.94 -54.99
C THR A 124 -5.35 89.15 -54.79
N THR A 125 -4.64 90.29 -54.65
CA THR A 125 -4.94 91.72 -54.92
C THR A 125 -5.57 92.54 -53.78
N PRO A 126 -5.55 93.90 -53.78
CA PRO A 126 -4.89 94.90 -54.66
C PRO A 126 -4.14 96.00 -53.86
N VAL A 127 -3.90 97.17 -54.49
CA VAL A 127 -3.66 98.54 -53.94
C VAL A 127 -2.21 99.04 -54.09
N GLU A 128 -1.85 100.27 -54.50
CA GLU A 128 -2.48 101.46 -55.13
C GLU A 128 -1.39 102.55 -55.23
N GLY A 129 -1.56 103.54 -56.12
CA GLY A 129 -0.85 104.85 -56.09
C GLY A 129 0.14 105.09 -57.24
N SER A 130 -0.12 106.00 -58.20
CA SER A 130 -0.01 107.48 -58.13
C SER A 130 1.44 107.95 -58.40
N ASP A 131 1.80 108.87 -59.30
CA ASP A 131 1.22 110.18 -59.67
C ASP A 131 1.89 110.80 -60.94
N SER A 132 1.09 111.59 -61.70
CA SER A 132 1.34 112.94 -62.28
C SER A 132 2.54 113.18 -63.25
N SER A 133 2.54 113.98 -64.34
CA SER A 133 2.14 115.38 -64.61
C SER A 133 2.59 115.73 -66.06
N LEU A 134 1.83 116.34 -67.00
CA LEU A 134 1.45 117.76 -67.22
C LEU A 134 2.18 118.49 -68.41
N LEU A 135 1.35 119.10 -69.30
CA LEU A 135 1.51 120.36 -70.09
C LEU A 135 2.38 120.31 -71.37
N SER A 136 2.13 121.00 -72.51
CA SER A 136 1.34 122.19 -72.93
C SER A 136 1.30 122.23 -74.49
N SER A 137 0.18 122.44 -75.19
CA SER A 137 -0.39 123.73 -75.68
C SER A 137 0.61 124.83 -76.04
N ASP A 138 0.64 125.28 -77.30
CA ASP A 138 0.37 126.68 -77.65
C ASP A 138 0.07 126.89 -79.14
N SER A 139 -0.92 127.75 -79.33
CA SER A 139 -1.51 128.29 -80.54
C SER A 139 -0.93 129.70 -80.76
N ASP A 140 -0.89 130.17 -82.01
CA ASP A 140 -1.06 131.58 -82.49
C ASP A 140 -0.58 131.63 -83.96
N SER A 141 -1.45 131.82 -84.95
CA SER A 141 -2.16 133.06 -85.33
C SER A 141 -1.16 134.17 -85.69
N GLU A 142 -0.99 134.50 -86.96
CA GLU A 142 -1.39 135.76 -87.63
C GLU A 142 -0.29 135.96 -88.72
N SER A 143 -0.43 136.54 -89.90
CA SER A 143 -1.49 137.27 -90.59
C SER A 143 -0.85 138.01 -91.79
N TYR A 144 -1.70 138.56 -92.66
CA TYR A 144 -1.45 139.66 -93.61
C TYR A 144 -0.21 139.55 -94.54
N ASN A 145 -0.36 139.49 -95.86
CA ASN A 145 -0.78 140.66 -96.60
C ASN A 145 -1.40 140.30 -97.94
N LEU A 146 -2.59 140.87 -98.11
CA LEU A 146 -3.33 141.02 -99.34
C LEU A 146 -2.74 142.18 -100.16
N SER A 147 -2.66 141.96 -101.48
CA SER A 147 -3.11 142.95 -102.49
C SER A 147 -2.13 144.11 -102.79
N PRO A 148 -2.47 145.09 -103.64
CA PRO A 148 -3.01 144.98 -105.01
C PRO A 148 -2.34 145.94 -106.02
N VAL A 149 -2.61 145.68 -107.29
CA VAL A 149 -3.03 146.65 -108.33
C VAL A 149 -2.14 147.88 -108.59
N ALA A 150 -1.68 147.98 -109.84
CA ALA A 150 -2.02 149.08 -110.76
C ALA A 150 -1.44 148.74 -112.13
N LYS A 151 -2.27 148.55 -113.16
CA LYS A 151 -2.60 149.60 -114.17
C LYS A 151 -1.33 150.07 -114.89
N MET A 152 -1.26 150.15 -116.20
CA MET A 152 -2.21 150.84 -117.06
C MET A 152 -1.70 150.73 -118.52
N LEU A 153 -2.64 150.77 -119.48
CA LEU A 153 -2.63 151.54 -120.74
C LEU A 153 -1.25 151.75 -121.43
N LYS A 154 -1.07 151.56 -122.74
CA LYS A 154 -1.98 151.67 -123.87
C LYS A 154 -1.19 151.19 -125.09
N HIS A 155 -1.87 150.48 -125.99
CA HIS A 155 -1.54 150.52 -127.41
C HIS A 155 -2.08 151.85 -127.97
N GLU A 156 -1.34 152.52 -128.86
CA GLU A 156 -1.81 152.99 -130.19
C GLU A 156 -1.02 154.18 -130.79
N PHE A 157 -0.57 153.95 -132.03
CA PHE A 157 -0.65 154.79 -133.24
C PHE A 157 -0.05 156.21 -133.32
N VAL A 158 0.78 156.40 -134.36
CA VAL A 158 0.60 157.26 -135.57
C VAL A 158 1.89 157.03 -136.41
N ASN A 159 1.89 156.32 -137.54
CA ASN A 159 1.28 156.55 -138.87
C ASN A 159 1.76 157.81 -139.61
N GLY A 160 2.35 157.58 -140.79
CA GLY A 160 2.28 158.47 -141.96
C GLY A 160 3.17 159.71 -141.91
N GLY A 161 3.82 160.13 -142.97
CA GLY A 161 3.73 159.73 -144.36
C GLY A 161 4.51 160.80 -145.12
N THR A 162 5.41 160.36 -145.99
CA THR A 162 6.01 161.24 -146.99
C THR A 162 4.96 161.49 -148.05
N GLU A 163 4.66 162.76 -148.24
CA GLU A 163 3.91 163.26 -149.36
C GLU A 163 4.64 163.02 -150.69
N ILE A 164 3.86 162.58 -151.69
CA ILE A 164 4.00 162.82 -153.13
C ILE A 164 5.02 161.94 -153.90
N SER A 165 4.60 160.73 -154.27
CA SER A 165 4.32 160.30 -155.66
C SER A 165 4.09 158.76 -155.68
N GLU A 166 3.06 158.29 -156.41
CA GLU A 166 2.66 156.87 -156.62
C GLU A 166 1.72 156.21 -155.56
N MET A 167 0.44 156.09 -155.91
CA MET A 167 -0.68 155.67 -155.05
C MET A 167 -1.42 154.45 -155.64
N GLY A 168 -1.11 153.25 -155.14
CA GLY A 168 -1.79 152.01 -155.58
C GLY A 168 -1.47 150.71 -154.79
N GLY A 169 -0.35 150.64 -154.05
CA GLY A 169 0.12 149.38 -153.43
C GLY A 169 -0.21 149.10 -151.95
N MET A 170 -0.81 150.03 -151.20
CA MET A 170 -0.93 149.91 -149.72
C MET A 170 -2.18 149.17 -149.23
N VAL A 171 -3.18 148.94 -150.08
CA VAL A 171 -4.46 148.32 -149.65
C VAL A 171 -4.33 146.81 -149.37
N MET A 172 -3.34 146.10 -149.93
CA MET A 172 -3.17 144.66 -149.68
C MET A 172 -2.60 144.31 -148.29
N ARG A 173 -1.68 145.11 -147.71
CA ARG A 173 -1.00 144.73 -146.44
C ARG A 173 -1.88 144.86 -145.20
N LEU A 174 -2.90 145.73 -145.22
CA LEU A 174 -3.84 145.87 -144.11
C LEU A 174 -4.76 144.64 -143.96
N SER A 175 -5.14 144.01 -145.08
CA SER A 175 -5.90 142.74 -145.06
C SER A 175 -5.12 141.61 -144.39
N ASP A 176 -3.80 141.61 -144.51
CA ASP A 176 -2.98 140.51 -144.00
C ASP A 176 -2.73 140.64 -142.49
N CYS A 177 -2.54 141.84 -141.96
CA CYS A 177 -2.47 142.09 -140.51
C CYS A 177 -3.79 141.75 -139.77
N GLU A 178 -4.94 142.00 -140.38
CA GLU A 178 -6.25 141.69 -139.77
C GLU A 178 -6.48 140.17 -139.68
N LYS A 179 -6.02 139.41 -140.68
CA LYS A 179 -6.04 137.94 -140.66
C LYS A 179 -5.11 137.35 -139.60
N GLU A 180 -3.91 137.92 -139.41
CA GLU A 180 -2.98 137.47 -138.37
C GLU A 180 -3.50 137.73 -136.95
N LEU A 181 -4.17 138.85 -136.72
CA LEU A 181 -4.78 139.15 -135.42
C LEU A 181 -5.90 138.16 -135.08
N LYS A 182 -6.72 137.78 -136.07
CA LYS A 182 -7.77 136.78 -135.91
C LYS A 182 -7.19 135.39 -135.59
N ALA A 183 -6.14 134.99 -136.31
CA ALA A 183 -5.44 133.72 -136.07
C ALA A 183 -4.75 133.67 -134.69
N SER A 184 -4.19 134.79 -134.23
CA SER A 184 -3.58 134.90 -132.90
C SER A 184 -4.62 134.75 -131.78
N LYS A 185 -5.79 135.36 -131.93
CA LYS A 185 -6.92 135.23 -130.99
C LYS A 185 -7.44 133.80 -130.92
N GLU A 186 -7.55 133.12 -132.06
CA GLU A 186 -7.96 131.71 -132.12
C GLU A 186 -6.91 130.77 -131.47
N LYS A 187 -5.61 131.05 -131.62
CA LYS A 187 -4.54 130.31 -130.93
C LYS A 187 -4.56 130.55 -129.42
N LEU A 188 -4.85 131.77 -128.99
CA LEU A 188 -4.97 132.10 -127.57
C LEU A 188 -6.17 131.40 -126.95
N PHE A 189 -7.33 131.37 -127.63
CA PHE A 189 -8.49 130.59 -127.21
C PHE A 189 -8.20 129.08 -127.14
N SER A 190 -7.44 128.56 -128.10
CA SER A 190 -7.03 127.15 -128.10
C SER A 190 -6.09 126.83 -126.94
N ALA A 191 -5.13 127.71 -126.65
CA ALA A 191 -4.20 127.58 -125.53
C ALA A 191 -4.91 127.73 -124.17
N GLU A 192 -5.87 128.65 -124.03
CA GLU A 192 -6.71 128.78 -122.84
C GLU A 192 -7.57 127.52 -122.63
N GLY A 193 -8.08 126.93 -123.72
CA GLY A 193 -8.79 125.65 -123.70
C GLY A 193 -7.92 124.47 -123.25
N GLU A 194 -6.65 124.43 -123.67
CA GLU A 194 -5.68 123.42 -123.21
C GLU A 194 -5.27 123.62 -121.75
N ILE A 195 -5.05 124.86 -121.32
CA ILE A 195 -4.75 125.19 -119.91
C ILE A 195 -5.92 124.78 -119.01
N ALA A 196 -7.17 124.99 -119.45
CA ALA A 196 -8.35 124.54 -118.72
C ALA A 196 -8.43 123.00 -118.60
N LYS A 197 -8.07 122.26 -119.66
CA LYS A 197 -8.00 120.79 -119.63
C LYS A 197 -6.91 120.28 -118.70
N LEU A 198 -5.70 120.83 -118.78
CA LEU A 198 -4.58 120.45 -117.92
C LEU A 198 -4.86 120.76 -116.45
N ARG A 199 -5.55 121.87 -116.14
CA ARG A 199 -6.03 122.16 -114.78
C ARG A 199 -7.07 121.14 -114.30
N SER A 200 -7.99 120.73 -115.17
CA SER A 200 -8.96 119.68 -114.82
C SER A 200 -8.29 118.33 -114.60
N GLU A 201 -7.26 117.97 -115.37
CA GLU A 201 -6.48 116.75 -115.17
C GLU A 201 -5.63 116.81 -113.92
N LEU A 202 -5.03 117.97 -113.60
CA LEU A 202 -4.29 118.18 -112.37
C LEU A 202 -5.19 117.97 -111.14
N LEU A 203 -6.40 118.55 -111.13
CA LEU A 203 -7.39 118.32 -110.07
C LEU A 203 -7.80 116.84 -109.96
N LYS A 204 -7.91 116.12 -111.08
CA LYS A 204 -8.19 114.68 -111.07
C LYS A 204 -7.02 113.89 -110.49
N ASN A 205 -5.79 114.23 -110.85
CA ASN A 205 -4.59 113.59 -110.31
C ASN A 205 -4.41 113.90 -108.82
N GLU A 206 -4.69 115.12 -108.37
CA GLU A 206 -4.76 115.48 -106.95
C GLU A 206 -5.82 114.64 -106.22
N ALA A 207 -6.99 114.44 -106.82
CA ALA A 207 -8.02 113.56 -106.26
C ALA A 207 -7.60 112.08 -106.22
N TYR A 208 -6.89 111.59 -107.24
CA TYR A 208 -6.33 110.23 -107.24
C TYR A 208 -5.22 110.06 -106.19
N ILE A 209 -4.35 111.06 -106.01
CA ILE A 209 -3.31 111.07 -104.97
C ILE A 209 -3.97 111.09 -103.58
N ALA A 210 -5.00 111.91 -103.37
CA ALA A 210 -5.75 111.93 -102.12
C ALA A 210 -6.43 110.56 -101.85
N LYS A 211 -6.99 109.93 -102.89
CA LYS A 211 -7.58 108.59 -102.78
C LYS A 211 -6.53 107.51 -102.52
N MET A 212 -5.36 107.60 -103.14
CA MET A 212 -4.23 106.71 -102.92
C MET A 212 -3.71 106.84 -101.48
N GLY A 213 -3.49 108.06 -101.00
CA GLY A 213 -3.11 108.32 -99.60
C GLY A 213 -4.17 107.84 -98.60
N SER A 214 -5.46 107.97 -98.94
CA SER A 214 -6.54 107.38 -98.12
C SER A 214 -6.51 105.85 -98.13
N MET A 215 -6.21 105.21 -99.26
CA MET A 215 -6.08 103.75 -99.34
C MET A 215 -4.82 103.26 -98.63
N GLU A 216 -3.70 103.97 -98.74
CA GLU A 216 -2.46 103.70 -98.00
C GLU A 216 -2.67 103.83 -96.49
N ALA A 217 -3.40 104.86 -96.04
CA ALA A 217 -3.77 105.01 -94.63
C ALA A 217 -4.69 103.87 -94.15
N GLN A 218 -5.63 103.42 -94.97
CA GLN A 218 -6.46 102.25 -94.66
C GLN A 218 -5.64 100.95 -94.60
N LEU A 219 -4.68 100.78 -95.52
CA LEU A 219 -3.79 99.61 -95.57
C LEU A 219 -2.88 99.59 -94.33
N ALA A 220 -2.26 100.73 -93.99
CA ALA A 220 -1.47 100.88 -92.77
C ALA A 220 -2.29 100.64 -91.50
N SER A 221 -3.55 101.09 -91.46
CA SER A 221 -4.47 100.81 -90.35
C SER A 221 -4.79 99.31 -90.25
N ALA A 222 -5.06 98.63 -91.36
CA ALA A 222 -5.35 97.20 -91.39
C ALA A 222 -4.11 96.36 -91.01
N GLU A 223 -2.91 96.74 -91.47
CA GLU A 223 -1.65 96.11 -91.08
C GLU A 223 -1.39 96.25 -89.57
N ASN A 224 -1.66 97.42 -89.00
CA ASN A 224 -1.51 97.62 -87.55
C ASN A 224 -2.55 96.82 -86.75
N GLN A 225 -3.78 96.66 -87.25
CA GLN A 225 -4.79 95.80 -86.65
C GLN A 225 -4.39 94.31 -86.71
N LEU A 226 -3.83 93.85 -87.84
CA LEU A 226 -3.31 92.50 -87.98
C LEU A 226 -2.17 92.23 -86.99
N LYS A 227 -1.20 93.14 -86.86
CA LYS A 227 -0.11 93.02 -85.87
C LYS A 227 -0.64 92.95 -84.44
N LEU A 228 -1.69 93.71 -84.11
CA LEU A 228 -2.32 93.65 -82.80
C LEU A 228 -2.98 92.29 -82.56
N GLN A 229 -3.74 91.78 -83.54
CA GLN A 229 -4.37 90.45 -83.47
C GLN A 229 -3.35 89.32 -83.40
N GLU A 230 -2.23 89.40 -84.14
CA GLU A 230 -1.13 88.44 -84.05
C GLU A 230 -0.51 88.42 -82.65
N ALA A 231 -0.30 89.59 -82.03
CA ALA A 231 0.22 89.68 -80.67
C ALA A 231 -0.77 89.11 -79.64
N ASP A 232 -2.07 89.34 -79.81
CA ASP A 232 -3.09 88.77 -78.91
C ASP A 232 -3.25 87.25 -79.12
N LEU A 233 -3.15 86.77 -80.37
CA LEU A 233 -3.10 85.33 -80.67
C LEU A 233 -1.87 84.66 -80.05
N ASP A 234 -0.70 85.31 -80.08
CA ASP A 234 0.52 84.79 -79.44
C ASP A 234 0.39 84.72 -77.91
N LYS A 235 -0.22 85.74 -77.27
CA LYS A 235 -0.54 85.70 -75.84
C LYS A 235 -1.49 84.55 -75.50
N GLU A 236 -2.54 84.37 -76.30
CA GLU A 236 -3.51 83.28 -76.07
C GLU A 236 -2.89 81.91 -76.34
N ASN A 237 -2.02 81.77 -77.35
CA ASN A 237 -1.25 80.55 -77.59
C ASN A 237 -0.34 80.21 -76.41
N LYS A 238 0.36 81.19 -75.83
CA LYS A 238 1.15 81.00 -74.60
C LYS A 238 0.29 80.56 -73.43
N ARG A 239 -0.88 81.17 -73.25
CA ARG A 239 -1.85 80.78 -72.21
C ARG A 239 -2.37 79.36 -72.41
N SER A 240 -2.73 79.00 -73.64
CA SER A 240 -3.16 77.66 -74.03
C SER A 240 -2.07 76.62 -73.74
N LEU A 241 -0.82 76.92 -74.06
CA LEU A 241 0.31 76.03 -73.79
C LEU A 241 0.55 75.84 -72.27
N MET A 242 0.43 76.91 -71.47
CA MET A 242 0.50 76.81 -70.01
C MET A 242 -0.61 75.94 -69.43
N LEU A 243 -1.86 76.12 -69.89
CA LEU A 243 -2.99 75.29 -69.48
C LEU A 243 -2.81 73.84 -69.91
N GLN A 244 -2.30 73.59 -71.12
CA GLN A 244 -2.02 72.25 -71.60
C GLN A 244 -0.97 71.55 -70.73
N ASN A 245 0.10 72.24 -70.33
CA ASN A 245 1.09 71.71 -69.40
C ASN A 245 0.47 71.39 -68.03
N GLN A 246 -0.37 72.28 -67.48
CA GLN A 246 -1.09 72.01 -66.23
C GLN A 246 -2.02 70.80 -66.34
N ILE A 247 -2.71 70.62 -67.46
CA ILE A 247 -3.55 69.45 -67.71
C ILE A 247 -2.71 68.18 -67.71
N VAL A 248 -1.53 68.18 -68.34
CA VAL A 248 -0.61 67.04 -68.34
C VAL A 248 -0.10 66.73 -66.93
N ASP A 249 0.29 67.75 -66.16
CA ASP A 249 0.75 67.58 -64.78
C ASP A 249 -0.35 67.03 -63.86
N LEU A 250 -1.59 67.50 -64.01
CA LEU A 250 -2.73 66.97 -63.27
C LEU A 250 -3.08 65.55 -63.71
N ALA A 251 -2.99 65.24 -65.01
CA ALA A 251 -3.24 63.89 -65.52
C ALA A 251 -2.22 62.88 -64.99
N THR A 252 -0.92 63.24 -64.95
CA THR A 252 0.12 62.37 -64.39
C THR A 252 -0.04 62.16 -62.88
N LYS A 253 -0.39 63.21 -62.12
CA LYS A 253 -0.72 63.08 -60.69
C LYS A 253 -1.95 62.20 -60.46
N LEU A 254 -3.00 62.38 -61.24
CA LEU A 254 -4.20 61.55 -61.15
C LEU A 254 -3.89 60.07 -61.41
N GLU A 255 -3.01 59.79 -62.38
CA GLU A 255 -2.62 58.41 -62.67
C GLU A 255 -1.75 57.79 -61.56
N LEU A 256 -0.87 58.59 -60.93
CA LEU A 256 -0.12 58.15 -59.75
C LEU A 256 -1.06 57.80 -58.58
N GLU A 257 -2.02 58.67 -58.27
CA GLU A 257 -3.01 58.45 -57.21
C GLU A 257 -3.89 57.22 -57.49
N LYS A 258 -4.30 57.00 -58.75
CA LYS A 258 -5.01 55.76 -59.14
C LYS A 258 -4.18 54.52 -58.86
N GLY A 259 -2.90 54.53 -59.23
CA GLY A 259 -1.99 53.41 -58.95
C GLY A 259 -1.87 53.12 -57.45
N GLN A 260 -1.78 54.17 -56.61
CA GLN A 260 -1.78 54.01 -55.15
C GLN A 260 -3.09 53.45 -54.61
N VAL A 261 -4.24 53.91 -55.14
CA VAL A 261 -5.56 53.38 -54.76
C VAL A 261 -5.68 51.90 -55.12
N GLU A 262 -5.20 51.48 -56.30
CA GLU A 262 -5.20 50.08 -56.72
C GLU A 262 -4.33 49.21 -55.80
N GLU A 263 -3.12 49.67 -55.45
CA GLU A 263 -2.22 48.98 -54.51
C GLU A 263 -2.86 48.82 -53.12
N LEU A 264 -3.46 49.89 -52.60
CA LEU A 264 -4.20 49.85 -51.34
C LEU A 264 -5.39 48.89 -51.41
N GLN A 265 -6.14 48.89 -52.53
CA GLN A 265 -7.27 48.00 -52.73
C GLN A 265 -6.83 46.53 -52.77
N GLU A 266 -5.72 46.21 -53.41
CA GLU A 266 -5.14 44.86 -53.43
C GLU A 266 -4.67 44.43 -52.04
N SER A 267 -4.02 45.33 -51.30
CA SER A 267 -3.65 45.11 -49.90
C SER A 267 -4.88 44.83 -49.02
N VAL A 268 -5.96 45.60 -49.18
CA VAL A 268 -7.22 45.38 -48.45
C VAL A 268 -7.78 43.99 -48.77
N LYS A 269 -7.86 43.58 -50.05
CA LYS A 269 -8.32 42.23 -50.41
C LYS A 269 -7.49 41.14 -49.73
N LYS A 270 -6.16 41.28 -49.74
CA LYS A 270 -5.24 40.33 -49.09
C LYS A 270 -5.47 40.21 -47.58
N HIS A 271 -5.68 41.34 -46.90
CA HIS A 271 -5.95 41.33 -45.46
C HIS A 271 -7.34 40.77 -45.14
N THR A 272 -8.36 41.07 -45.96
CA THR A 272 -9.71 40.49 -45.82
C THR A 272 -9.69 38.96 -45.99
N ALA A 273 -8.91 38.43 -46.93
CA ALA A 273 -8.73 36.99 -47.09
C ALA A 273 -8.08 36.36 -45.85
N LYS A 274 -7.00 36.95 -45.34
CA LYS A 274 -6.35 36.48 -44.10
C LYS A 274 -7.27 36.52 -42.87
N LEU A 275 -8.07 37.58 -42.73
CA LEU A 275 -9.06 37.69 -41.66
C LEU A 275 -10.08 36.55 -41.75
N SER A 276 -10.53 36.21 -42.96
CA SER A 276 -11.45 35.09 -43.19
C SER A 276 -10.81 33.73 -42.83
N ASP A 277 -9.53 33.54 -43.14
CA ASP A 277 -8.78 32.34 -42.76
C ASP A 277 -8.64 32.25 -41.23
N TYR A 278 -8.31 33.35 -40.55
CA TYR A 278 -8.25 33.39 -39.09
C TYR A 278 -9.61 33.12 -38.45
N ASP A 279 -10.71 33.64 -38.99
CA ASP A 279 -12.06 33.35 -38.50
C ASP A 279 -12.40 31.86 -38.61
N LEU A 280 -11.97 31.18 -39.69
CA LEU A 280 -12.16 29.74 -39.84
C LEU A 280 -11.36 28.96 -38.78
N VAL A 281 -10.11 29.36 -38.53
CA VAL A 281 -9.26 28.75 -37.49
C VAL A 281 -9.87 28.96 -36.10
N ILE A 282 -10.36 30.15 -35.78
CA ILE A 282 -11.02 30.45 -34.50
C ILE A 282 -12.26 29.58 -34.32
N LYS A 283 -13.10 29.44 -35.34
CA LYS A 283 -14.29 28.57 -35.29
C LYS A 283 -13.91 27.12 -35.04
N LYS A 284 -12.87 26.62 -35.71
CA LYS A 284 -12.37 25.25 -35.50
C LYS A 284 -11.86 25.06 -34.07
N LEU A 285 -10.99 25.95 -33.59
CA LEU A 285 -10.45 25.89 -32.23
C LEU A 285 -11.55 25.95 -31.17
N ASN A 286 -12.60 26.75 -31.39
CA ASN A 286 -13.74 26.80 -30.48
C ASN A 286 -14.53 25.48 -30.47
N SER A 287 -14.71 24.82 -31.62
CA SER A 287 -15.31 23.49 -31.68
C SER A 287 -14.47 22.47 -30.92
N ASP A 288 -13.16 22.42 -31.20
CA ASP A 288 -12.23 21.49 -30.54
C ASP A 288 -12.20 21.72 -29.02
N LEU A 289 -12.24 22.99 -28.57
CA LEU A 289 -12.31 23.34 -27.16
C LEU A 289 -13.62 22.90 -26.51
N GLN A 290 -14.75 23.04 -27.21
CA GLN A 290 -16.05 22.59 -26.72
C GLN A 290 -16.09 21.06 -26.58
N ASP A 291 -15.57 20.33 -27.57
CA ASP A 291 -15.47 18.88 -27.55
C ASP A 291 -14.58 18.41 -26.39
N ALA A 292 -13.40 19.00 -26.24
CA ALA A 292 -12.49 18.71 -25.13
C ALA A 292 -13.17 19.00 -23.78
N SER A 293 -13.83 20.15 -23.64
CA SER A 293 -14.58 20.50 -22.41
C SER A 293 -15.69 19.49 -22.10
N GLY A 294 -16.37 18.95 -23.11
CA GLY A 294 -17.37 17.91 -22.94
C GLY A 294 -16.77 16.60 -22.44
N ILE A 295 -15.64 16.18 -23.02
CA ILE A 295 -14.90 14.98 -22.60
C ILE A 295 -14.44 15.12 -21.14
N PHE A 296 -13.81 16.26 -20.79
CA PHE A 296 -13.37 16.51 -19.42
C PHE A 296 -14.53 16.48 -18.41
N ALA A 297 -15.70 17.01 -18.78
CA ALA A 297 -16.88 16.97 -17.90
C ALA A 297 -17.36 15.53 -17.66
N LEU A 298 -17.35 14.69 -18.70
CA LEU A 298 -17.72 13.28 -18.59
C LEU A 298 -16.73 12.50 -17.72
N GLU A 299 -15.43 12.66 -17.95
CA GLU A 299 -14.38 12.03 -17.15
C GLU A 299 -14.46 12.46 -15.68
N LYS A 300 -14.65 13.76 -15.42
CA LYS A 300 -14.85 14.28 -14.06
C LYS A 300 -16.03 13.60 -13.37
N TRP A 301 -17.17 13.49 -14.04
CA TRP A 301 -18.35 12.82 -13.48
C TRP A 301 -18.10 11.33 -13.19
N GLN A 302 -17.38 10.63 -14.08
CA GLN A 302 -17.01 9.23 -13.86
C GLN A 302 -16.05 9.06 -12.67
N LEU A 303 -15.08 9.95 -12.52
CA LEU A 303 -14.18 9.95 -11.36
C LEU A 303 -14.94 10.22 -10.07
N GLU A 304 -15.80 11.23 -10.02
CA GLU A 304 -16.63 11.56 -8.86
C GLU A 304 -17.55 10.38 -8.46
N SER A 305 -18.15 9.70 -9.44
CA SER A 305 -18.93 8.48 -9.23
C SER A 305 -18.08 7.34 -8.66
N SER A 306 -16.88 7.14 -9.19
CA SER A 306 -15.95 6.10 -8.73
C SER A 306 -15.44 6.37 -7.31
N VAL A 307 -15.10 7.63 -6.99
CA VAL A 307 -14.72 8.08 -5.64
C VAL A 307 -15.86 7.87 -4.66
N SER A 308 -17.10 8.19 -5.04
CA SER A 308 -18.28 7.98 -4.19
C SER A 308 -18.47 6.49 -3.86
N LYS A 309 -18.38 5.61 -4.85
CA LYS A 309 -18.47 4.15 -4.65
C LYS A 309 -17.34 3.61 -3.77
N LEU A 310 -16.11 4.10 -3.96
CA LEU A 310 -14.98 3.69 -3.12
C LEU A 310 -15.13 4.19 -1.68
N SER A 311 -15.65 5.40 -1.49
CA SER A 311 -15.95 5.94 -0.16
C SER A 311 -17.01 5.13 0.56
N GLU A 312 -18.08 4.72 -0.12
CA GLU A 312 -19.10 3.82 0.45
C GLU A 312 -18.51 2.44 0.82
N ARG A 313 -17.65 1.87 -0.04
CA ARG A 313 -16.96 0.62 0.29
C ARG A 313 -16.04 0.76 1.51
N LEU A 314 -15.34 1.89 1.62
CA LEU A 314 -14.44 2.17 2.75
C LEU A 314 -15.21 2.20 4.07
N THR A 315 -16.34 2.89 4.14
CA THR A 315 -17.16 2.98 5.36
C THR A 315 -17.72 1.61 5.78
N VAL A 316 -18.12 0.78 4.82
CA VAL A 316 -18.56 -0.61 5.09
C VAL A 316 -17.42 -1.45 5.66
N HIS A 317 -16.22 -1.37 5.07
CA HIS A 317 -15.05 -2.11 5.56
C HIS A 317 -14.62 -1.63 6.95
N GLU A 318 -14.65 -0.33 7.21
CA GLU A 318 -14.37 0.26 8.52
C GLU A 318 -15.38 -0.23 9.57
N GLY A 319 -16.67 -0.24 9.23
CA GLY A 319 -17.71 -0.82 10.09
C GLY A 319 -17.47 -2.29 10.42
N ARG A 320 -17.11 -3.11 9.42
CA ARG A 320 -16.79 -4.54 9.63
C ARG A 320 -15.53 -4.72 10.48
N SER A 321 -14.51 -3.89 10.31
CA SER A 321 -13.29 -3.93 11.12
C SER A 321 -13.59 -3.66 12.59
N ASN A 322 -14.40 -2.64 12.87
CA ASN A 322 -14.82 -2.29 14.23
C ASN A 322 -15.66 -3.40 14.88
N GLU A 323 -16.52 -4.06 14.11
CA GLU A 323 -17.30 -5.21 14.60
C GLU A 323 -16.41 -6.41 14.94
N LEU A 324 -15.49 -6.78 14.05
CA LEU A 324 -14.53 -7.85 14.32
C LEU A 324 -13.63 -7.53 15.52
N GLN A 325 -13.22 -6.28 15.69
CA GLN A 325 -12.46 -5.86 16.85
C GLN A 325 -13.23 -6.09 18.15
N LYS A 326 -14.51 -5.69 18.21
CA LYS A 326 -15.36 -5.94 19.39
C LYS A 326 -15.54 -7.43 19.66
N GLN A 327 -15.67 -8.25 18.61
CA GLN A 327 -15.76 -9.71 18.77
C GLN A 327 -14.46 -10.29 19.34
N CYS A 328 -13.30 -9.84 18.87
CA CYS A 328 -12.00 -10.23 19.43
C CYS A 328 -11.87 -9.82 20.90
N GLU A 329 -12.27 -8.60 21.26
CA GLU A 329 -12.26 -8.12 22.65
C GLU A 329 -13.17 -8.96 23.57
N SER A 330 -14.36 -9.34 23.10
CA SER A 330 -15.27 -10.22 23.85
C SER A 330 -14.70 -11.63 24.04
N LEU A 331 -14.16 -12.23 22.97
CA LEU A 331 -13.58 -13.57 23.04
C LEU A 331 -12.32 -13.60 23.93
N GLU A 332 -11.55 -12.53 23.93
CA GLU A 332 -10.40 -12.37 24.82
C GLU A 332 -10.83 -12.32 26.28
N ALA A 333 -11.90 -11.59 26.60
CA ALA A 333 -12.47 -11.56 27.95
C ALA A 333 -12.96 -12.95 28.40
N ASP A 334 -13.70 -13.66 27.54
CA ASP A 334 -14.16 -15.03 27.83
C ASP A 334 -12.98 -16.00 28.03
N ARG A 335 -11.91 -15.85 27.22
CA ARG A 335 -10.68 -16.64 27.36
C ARG A 335 -10.03 -16.42 28.72
N ILE A 336 -9.89 -15.16 29.15
CA ILE A 336 -9.31 -14.82 30.47
C ILE A 336 -10.15 -15.46 31.59
N GLU A 337 -11.49 -15.36 31.54
CA GLU A 337 -12.36 -15.95 32.56
C GLU A 337 -12.23 -17.48 32.62
N ILE A 338 -12.14 -18.15 31.47
CA ILE A 338 -11.94 -19.60 31.40
C ILE A 338 -10.58 -20.00 32.00
N VAL A 339 -9.51 -19.25 31.67
CA VAL A 339 -8.17 -19.50 32.21
C VAL A 339 -8.16 -19.35 33.73
N GLU A 340 -8.74 -18.28 34.28
CA GLU A 340 -8.83 -18.06 35.73
C GLU A 340 -9.58 -19.21 36.44
N LYS A 341 -10.71 -19.65 35.87
CA LYS A 341 -11.47 -20.80 36.40
C LYS A 341 -10.66 -22.09 36.34
N HIS A 342 -9.92 -22.31 35.25
CA HIS A 342 -9.09 -23.50 35.10
C HIS A 342 -7.94 -23.51 36.11
N GLU A 343 -7.24 -22.38 36.28
CA GLU A 343 -6.17 -22.23 37.26
C GLU A 343 -6.67 -22.45 38.69
N ALA A 344 -7.85 -21.92 39.05
CA ALA A 344 -8.46 -22.14 40.35
C ALA A 344 -8.78 -23.62 40.60
N LEU A 345 -9.34 -24.32 39.60
CA LEU A 345 -9.63 -25.75 39.70
C LEU A 345 -8.36 -26.59 39.78
N GLN A 346 -7.34 -26.27 38.98
CA GLN A 346 -6.04 -26.94 39.02
C GLN A 346 -5.39 -26.81 40.39
N LYS A 347 -5.40 -25.60 40.98
CA LYS A 347 -4.89 -25.36 42.33
C LYS A 347 -5.62 -26.20 43.38
N SER A 348 -6.96 -26.23 43.33
CA SER A 348 -7.77 -27.06 44.22
C SER A 348 -7.44 -28.56 44.10
N LEU A 349 -7.29 -29.07 42.88
CA LEU A 349 -6.88 -30.46 42.66
C LEU A 349 -5.48 -30.74 43.20
N GLN A 350 -4.55 -29.81 43.03
CA GLN A 350 -3.20 -29.92 43.57
C GLN A 350 -3.19 -29.94 45.11
N ASP A 351 -3.98 -29.06 45.75
CA ASP A 351 -4.14 -29.03 47.20
C ASP A 351 -4.75 -30.34 47.73
N ASN A 352 -5.76 -30.88 47.05
CA ASN A 352 -6.36 -32.17 47.39
C ASN A 352 -5.37 -33.34 47.25
N LEU A 353 -4.56 -33.35 46.18
CA LEU A 353 -3.54 -34.36 45.95
C LEU A 353 -2.50 -34.35 47.07
N GLU A 354 -2.02 -33.16 47.47
CA GLU A 354 -1.06 -33.03 48.56
C GLU A 354 -1.68 -33.46 49.90
N SER A 355 -2.93 -33.12 50.17
CA SER A 355 -3.67 -33.60 51.35
C SER A 355 -3.75 -35.13 51.39
N VAL A 356 -4.16 -35.77 50.29
CA VAL A 356 -4.26 -37.24 50.21
C VAL A 356 -2.88 -37.89 50.37
N LYS A 357 -1.82 -37.28 49.82
CA LYS A 357 -0.45 -37.75 49.98
C LYS A 357 0.00 -37.71 51.44
N ILE A 358 -0.33 -36.64 52.16
CA ILE A 358 -0.09 -36.54 53.61
C ILE A 358 -0.88 -37.62 54.36
N GLU A 359 -2.15 -37.85 54.05
CA GLU A 359 -2.93 -38.94 54.67
C GLU A 359 -2.35 -40.33 54.38
N LEU A 360 -1.88 -40.56 53.16
CA LEU A 360 -1.26 -41.82 52.77
C LEU A 360 0.02 -42.08 53.57
N THR A 361 0.89 -41.09 53.71
CA THR A 361 2.11 -41.23 54.53
C THR A 361 1.80 -41.51 56.00
N LYS A 362 0.77 -40.87 56.56
CA LYS A 362 0.27 -41.18 57.92
C LYS A 362 -0.26 -42.61 58.04
N LYS A 363 -1.05 -43.08 57.07
CA LYS A 363 -1.54 -44.47 57.08
C LYS A 363 -0.37 -45.45 56.92
N ASN A 364 0.62 -45.14 56.11
CA ASN A 364 1.81 -45.98 55.94
C ASN A 364 2.57 -46.15 57.26
N SER A 365 2.81 -45.08 58.01
CA SER A 365 3.49 -45.19 59.32
C SER A 365 2.70 -46.01 60.34
N VAL A 366 1.36 -45.95 60.29
CA VAL A 366 0.50 -46.83 61.11
C VAL A 366 0.65 -48.29 60.68
N VAL A 367 0.64 -48.58 59.38
CA VAL A 367 0.87 -49.93 58.85
C VAL A 367 2.26 -50.45 59.24
N ASP A 368 3.31 -49.64 59.13
CA ASP A 368 4.67 -50.00 59.56
C ASP A 368 4.71 -50.34 61.06
N THR A 369 3.96 -49.58 61.87
CA THR A 369 3.85 -49.85 63.31
C THR A 369 3.12 -51.16 63.59
N LEU A 370 1.99 -51.40 62.92
CA LEU A 370 1.23 -52.65 63.06
C LEU A 370 2.04 -53.86 62.57
N SER A 371 2.84 -53.71 61.51
CA SER A 371 3.74 -54.75 61.01
C SER A 371 4.77 -55.12 62.08
N LYS A 372 5.42 -54.14 62.72
CA LYS A 372 6.35 -54.39 63.82
C LYS A 372 5.70 -55.13 64.98
N ASN A 373 4.49 -54.74 65.36
CA ASN A 373 3.73 -55.41 66.43
C ASN A 373 3.38 -56.86 66.05
N LEU A 374 3.03 -57.12 64.79
CA LEU A 374 2.75 -58.45 64.30
C LEU A 374 4.00 -59.33 64.33
N ASP A 375 5.15 -58.80 63.91
CA ASP A 375 6.43 -59.50 63.97
C ASP A 375 6.82 -59.85 65.41
N GLU A 376 6.64 -58.91 66.35
CA GLU A 376 6.86 -59.15 67.79
C GLU A 376 5.92 -60.25 68.33
N LEU A 377 4.64 -60.20 67.98
CA LEU A 377 3.67 -61.22 68.39
C LEU A 377 4.02 -62.60 67.81
N ASN A 378 4.42 -62.67 66.54
CA ASN A 378 4.87 -63.90 65.90
C ASN A 378 6.11 -64.49 66.58
N LEU A 379 7.07 -63.64 66.97
CA LEU A 379 8.25 -64.07 67.74
C LEU A 379 7.84 -64.65 69.10
N ASN A 380 6.97 -63.94 69.84
CA ASN A 380 6.46 -64.41 71.13
C ASN A 380 5.70 -65.73 71.00
N TYR A 381 4.87 -65.87 69.96
CA TYR A 381 4.18 -67.12 69.65
C TYR A 381 5.18 -68.25 69.37
N GLY A 382 6.24 -67.98 68.59
CA GLY A 382 7.32 -68.94 68.35
C GLY A 382 8.03 -69.39 69.64
N ILE A 383 8.30 -68.45 70.56
CA ILE A 383 8.89 -68.75 71.88
C ILE A 383 7.95 -69.65 72.69
N LEU A 384 6.67 -69.30 72.81
CA LEU A 384 5.68 -70.09 73.54
C LEU A 384 5.49 -71.49 72.96
N MET A 385 5.49 -71.62 71.63
CA MET A 385 5.44 -72.93 70.97
C MET A 385 6.65 -73.79 71.34
N ALA A 386 7.85 -73.22 71.36
CA ALA A 386 9.04 -73.94 71.80
C ALA A 386 8.99 -74.35 73.28
N GLU A 387 8.46 -73.48 74.16
CA GLU A 387 8.24 -73.83 75.57
C GLU A 387 7.23 -74.97 75.73
N LYS A 388 6.11 -74.92 74.99
CA LYS A 388 5.10 -75.97 74.96
C LYS A 388 5.70 -77.30 74.51
N ASP A 389 6.45 -77.32 73.43
CA ASP A 389 7.15 -78.52 72.96
C ASP A 389 8.16 -79.04 74.00
N GLY A 390 8.82 -78.14 74.72
CA GLY A 390 9.69 -78.49 75.85
C GLY A 390 8.95 -79.12 77.04
N VAL A 391 7.74 -78.65 77.35
CA VAL A 391 6.86 -79.26 78.38
C VAL A 391 6.31 -80.60 77.89
N ASP A 392 5.87 -80.70 76.64
CA ASP A 392 5.39 -81.94 76.04
C ASP A 392 6.48 -83.02 76.08
N ALA A 393 7.73 -82.66 75.79
CA ALA A 393 8.88 -83.58 75.91
C ALA A 393 9.10 -84.05 77.37
N LYS A 394 8.97 -83.17 78.36
CA LYS A 394 9.05 -83.55 79.79
C LYS A 394 7.91 -84.47 80.19
N LEU A 395 6.68 -84.19 79.75
CA LEU A 395 5.51 -85.03 79.99
C LEU A 395 5.69 -86.42 79.38
N GLN A 396 6.15 -86.51 78.13
CA GLN A 396 6.45 -87.78 77.49
C GLN A 396 7.49 -88.58 78.27
N LYS A 397 8.57 -87.92 78.71
CA LYS A 397 9.58 -88.57 79.58
C LYS A 397 8.98 -89.09 80.88
N LEU A 398 8.23 -88.26 81.60
CA LEU A 398 7.60 -88.68 82.86
C LEU A 398 6.59 -89.81 82.63
N ASN A 399 5.85 -89.78 81.53
CA ASN A 399 4.94 -90.86 81.15
C ASN A 399 5.69 -92.16 80.88
N THR A 400 6.82 -92.12 80.16
CA THR A 400 7.67 -93.31 79.99
C THR A 400 8.24 -93.83 81.31
N ASP A 401 8.59 -92.94 82.24
CA ASP A 401 9.05 -93.31 83.58
C ASP A 401 7.91 -93.94 84.41
N ILE A 402 6.69 -93.37 84.35
CA ILE A 402 5.48 -93.92 85.00
C ILE A 402 5.17 -95.29 84.43
N SER A 403 5.12 -95.47 83.11
CA SER A 403 4.88 -96.78 82.49
C SER A 403 5.95 -97.80 82.92
N ALA A 404 7.22 -97.42 82.99
CA ALA A 404 8.27 -98.30 83.50
C ALA A 404 8.09 -98.67 84.98
N ARG A 405 7.58 -97.74 85.81
CA ARG A 405 7.23 -98.00 87.21
C ARG A 405 6.00 -98.88 87.32
N ASP A 406 4.97 -98.67 86.51
CA ASP A 406 3.79 -99.51 86.44
C ASP A 406 4.17 -100.94 86.02
N ASP A 407 5.04 -101.10 85.02
CA ASP A 407 5.60 -102.41 84.65
C ASP A 407 6.37 -103.06 85.81
N GLN A 408 7.09 -102.25 86.61
CA GLN A 408 7.76 -102.74 87.82
C GLN A 408 6.75 -103.18 88.89
N ILE A 409 5.70 -102.39 89.12
CA ILE A 409 4.63 -102.71 90.07
C ILE A 409 3.91 -103.98 89.63
N GLN A 410 3.53 -104.11 88.37
CA GLN A 410 2.90 -105.32 87.84
C GLN A 410 3.78 -106.56 88.04
N ARG A 411 5.11 -106.46 87.83
CA ARG A 411 6.03 -107.56 88.14
C ARG A 411 6.06 -107.90 89.63
N LEU A 412 6.09 -106.89 90.50
CA LEU A 412 6.07 -107.10 91.95
C LEU A 412 4.74 -107.70 92.42
N ASP A 413 3.62 -107.29 91.85
CA ASP A 413 2.30 -107.85 92.11
C ASP A 413 2.22 -109.32 91.68
N CYS A 414 2.80 -109.69 90.53
CA CYS A 414 2.92 -111.10 90.12
C CYS A 414 3.72 -111.92 91.15
N ILE A 415 4.86 -111.43 91.60
CA ILE A 415 5.68 -112.10 92.64
C ILE A 415 4.89 -112.23 93.95
N LEU A 416 4.15 -111.17 94.35
CA LEU A 416 3.31 -111.22 95.54
C LEU A 416 2.17 -112.24 95.41
N VAL A 417 1.56 -112.39 94.23
CA VAL A 417 0.54 -113.42 93.97
C VAL A 417 1.17 -114.82 94.01
N GLU A 418 2.35 -115.02 93.41
CA GLU A 418 3.10 -116.28 93.49
C GLU A 418 3.43 -116.66 94.93
N LEU A 419 4.03 -115.75 95.70
CA LEU A 419 4.34 -115.95 97.12
C LEU A 419 3.09 -116.24 97.96
N LYS A 420 1.98 -115.54 97.71
CA LYS A 420 0.71 -115.82 98.39
C LYS A 420 0.20 -117.23 98.07
N SER A 421 0.29 -117.66 96.82
CA SER A 421 -0.10 -119.02 96.43
C SER A 421 0.80 -120.08 97.05
N GLU A 422 2.10 -119.80 97.20
CA GLU A 422 3.05 -120.66 97.90
C GLU A 422 2.78 -120.71 99.41
N GLU A 423 2.45 -119.57 100.04
CA GLU A 423 2.03 -119.52 101.44
C GLU A 423 0.75 -120.34 101.66
N GLU A 424 -0.26 -120.21 100.77
CA GLU A 424 -1.47 -121.03 100.82
C GLU A 424 -1.17 -122.52 100.63
N HIS A 425 -0.26 -122.88 99.71
CA HIS A 425 0.21 -124.25 99.53
C HIS A 425 0.90 -124.80 100.78
N LEU A 426 1.87 -124.06 101.34
CA LEU A 426 2.57 -124.44 102.57
C LEU A 426 1.63 -124.53 103.77
N ARG A 427 0.61 -123.65 103.84
CA ARG A 427 -0.42 -123.70 104.87
C ARG A 427 -1.28 -124.96 104.72
N ALA A 428 -1.69 -125.30 103.50
CA ALA A 428 -2.40 -126.55 103.24
C ALA A 428 -1.53 -127.78 103.59
N GLU A 429 -0.24 -127.74 103.26
CA GLU A 429 0.71 -128.79 103.63
C GLU A 429 0.86 -128.90 105.15
N ALA A 430 1.00 -127.79 105.86
CA ALA A 430 1.01 -127.74 107.32
C ALA A 430 -0.27 -128.29 107.96
N ASP A 431 -1.44 -127.98 107.40
CA ASP A 431 -2.72 -128.53 107.86
C ASP A 431 -2.80 -130.06 107.67
N THR A 432 -2.30 -130.59 106.55
CA THR A 432 -2.22 -132.05 106.34
C THR A 432 -1.22 -132.71 107.31
N ALA A 433 -0.09 -132.05 107.60
CA ALA A 433 0.86 -132.51 108.61
C ALA A 433 0.23 -132.50 110.01
N ASN A 434 -0.50 -131.45 110.38
CA ASN A 434 -1.23 -131.36 111.64
C ASN A 434 -2.32 -132.42 111.75
N LYS A 435 -3.00 -132.74 110.65
CA LYS A 435 -3.96 -133.85 110.59
C LYS A 435 -3.28 -135.19 110.87
N ARG A 436 -2.14 -135.47 110.22
CA ARG A 436 -1.32 -136.66 110.49
C ARG A 436 -0.83 -136.71 111.94
N ILE A 437 -0.40 -135.59 112.51
CA ILE A 437 -0.02 -135.49 113.92
C ILE A 437 -1.21 -135.83 114.82
N SER A 438 -2.40 -135.34 114.49
CA SER A 438 -3.63 -135.64 115.25
C SER A 438 -4.01 -137.12 115.17
N GLU A 439 -3.91 -137.73 113.98
CA GLU A 439 -4.11 -139.16 113.76
C GLU A 439 -3.08 -139.99 114.55
N LEU A 440 -1.80 -139.62 114.50
CA LEU A 440 -0.74 -140.27 115.29
C LEU A 440 -0.98 -140.10 116.80
N LYS A 441 -1.42 -138.94 117.26
CA LYS A 441 -1.82 -138.73 118.67
C LYS A 441 -2.98 -139.64 119.07
N SER A 442 -4.02 -139.76 118.25
CA SER A 442 -5.10 -140.72 118.53
C SER A 442 -4.60 -142.16 118.56
N ARG A 443 -3.64 -142.52 117.70
CA ARG A 443 -3.03 -143.85 117.71
C ARG A 443 -2.19 -144.11 118.95
N ILE A 444 -1.45 -143.11 119.42
CA ILE A 444 -0.73 -143.18 120.70
C ILE A 444 -1.71 -143.43 121.84
N VAL A 445 -2.84 -142.71 121.91
CA VAL A 445 -3.88 -142.93 122.94
C VAL A 445 -4.48 -144.34 122.87
N GLU A 446 -4.74 -144.86 121.67
CA GLU A 446 -5.18 -146.25 121.50
C GLU A 446 -4.14 -147.26 122.01
N LEU A 447 -2.87 -147.07 121.66
CA LEU A 447 -1.78 -147.93 122.11
C LEU A 447 -1.57 -147.86 123.64
N GLU A 448 -1.70 -146.68 124.23
CA GLU A 448 -1.69 -146.50 125.69
C GLU A 448 -2.83 -147.27 126.36
N LYS A 449 -4.03 -147.28 125.76
CA LYS A 449 -5.17 -148.06 126.25
C LYS A 449 -4.94 -149.57 126.13
N GLU A 450 -4.34 -150.03 125.03
CA GLU A 450 -3.97 -151.44 124.81
C GLU A 450 -2.92 -151.89 125.84
N ILE A 451 -1.89 -151.07 126.11
CA ILE A 451 -0.91 -151.31 127.17
C ILE A 451 -1.60 -151.36 128.55
N GLY A 452 -2.56 -150.47 128.80
CA GLY A 452 -3.39 -150.50 129.99
C GLY A 452 -4.15 -151.83 130.14
N MET A 453 -4.76 -152.33 129.06
CA MET A 453 -5.43 -153.64 129.05
C MET A 453 -4.46 -154.80 129.29
N GLN A 454 -3.29 -154.80 128.64
CA GLN A 454 -2.27 -155.83 128.87
C GLN A 454 -1.76 -155.83 130.31
N THR A 455 -1.64 -154.64 130.93
CA THR A 455 -1.24 -154.51 132.34
C THR A 455 -2.26 -155.15 133.28
N VAL A 456 -3.56 -155.00 132.99
CA VAL A 456 -4.65 -155.64 133.75
C VAL A 456 -4.65 -157.17 133.59
N VAL A 457 -4.44 -157.68 132.37
CA VAL A 457 -4.37 -159.13 132.13
C VAL A 457 -3.16 -159.77 132.83
N ILE A 458 -2.02 -159.08 132.87
CA ILE A 458 -0.82 -159.54 133.59
C ILE A 458 -1.06 -159.57 135.10
N SER A 459 -1.74 -158.57 135.67
CA SER A 459 -2.04 -158.54 137.10
C SER A 459 -3.04 -159.60 137.53
N GLU A 460 -4.07 -159.90 136.71
CA GLU A 460 -5.01 -161.01 136.95
C GLU A 460 -4.32 -162.38 136.87
N THR A 461 -3.44 -162.58 135.88
CA THR A 461 -2.68 -163.84 135.73
C THR A 461 -1.68 -164.04 136.88
N ALA A 462 -1.09 -162.95 137.37
CA ALA A 462 -0.23 -162.98 138.56
C ALA A 462 -1.03 -163.29 139.84
N GLU A 463 -2.26 -162.79 139.96
CA GLU A 463 -3.15 -163.08 141.09
C GLU A 463 -3.64 -164.53 141.08
N GLY A 464 -3.98 -165.08 139.91
CA GLY A 464 -4.30 -166.50 139.76
C GLY A 464 -3.16 -167.43 140.18
N LYS A 465 -1.89 -167.05 139.88
CA LYS A 465 -0.71 -167.78 140.37
C LYS A 465 -0.56 -167.67 141.90
N ARG A 466 -0.88 -166.52 142.52
CA ARG A 466 -0.85 -166.35 143.98
C ARG A 466 -1.93 -167.17 144.69
N GLU A 467 -3.13 -167.28 144.12
CA GLU A 467 -4.22 -168.09 144.67
C GLU A 467 -3.94 -169.59 144.58
N ALA A 468 -3.35 -170.04 143.47
CA ALA A 468 -2.92 -171.43 143.30
C ALA A 468 -1.89 -171.84 144.37
N ILE A 469 -0.96 -170.94 144.72
CA ILE A 469 0.00 -171.17 145.81
C ILE A 469 -0.70 -171.25 147.17
N ARG A 470 -1.68 -170.37 147.45
CA ARG A 470 -2.47 -170.40 148.70
C ARG A 470 -3.26 -171.71 148.86
N GLN A 471 -3.91 -172.18 147.80
CA GLN A 471 -4.65 -173.44 147.77
C GLN A 471 -3.73 -174.66 148.01
N LEU A 472 -2.53 -174.65 147.44
CA LEU A 472 -1.54 -175.72 147.61
C LEU A 472 -1.01 -175.78 149.05
N CYS A 473 -0.74 -174.63 149.68
CA CYS A 473 -0.30 -174.55 151.07
C CYS A 473 -1.36 -175.07 152.05
N PHE A 474 -2.65 -174.75 151.82
CA PHE A 474 -3.76 -175.25 152.63
C PHE A 474 -3.90 -176.78 152.55
N SER A 475 -3.68 -177.35 151.37
CA SER A 475 -3.74 -178.79 151.12
C SER A 475 -2.63 -179.55 151.89
N ILE A 476 -1.41 -178.99 151.92
CA ILE A 476 -0.27 -179.59 152.62
C ILE A 476 -0.47 -179.58 154.14
N ASP A 477 -1.02 -178.51 154.70
CA ASP A 477 -1.32 -178.44 156.14
C ASP A 477 -2.43 -179.41 156.56
N HIS A 478 -3.41 -179.65 155.69
CA HIS A 478 -4.46 -180.63 155.94
C HIS A 478 -3.92 -182.08 156.00
N PHE A 479 -3.03 -182.45 155.08
CA PHE A 479 -2.39 -183.78 155.11
C PHE A 479 -1.43 -183.96 156.28
N ARG A 480 -0.76 -182.89 156.72
CA ARG A 480 0.10 -182.92 157.91
C ARG A 480 -0.70 -183.15 159.20
N SER A 481 -1.88 -182.54 159.32
CA SER A 481 -2.82 -182.76 160.44
C SER A 481 -3.34 -184.21 160.49
N ALA A 482 -3.67 -184.80 159.34
CA ALA A 482 -4.20 -186.17 159.27
C ALA A 482 -3.15 -187.25 159.61
N TYR A 483 -1.87 -187.00 159.32
CA TYR A 483 -0.77 -187.91 159.67
C TYR A 483 -0.51 -187.95 161.19
N GLU A 484 -0.70 -186.84 161.91
CA GLU A 484 -0.52 -186.78 163.37
C GLU A 484 -1.66 -187.45 164.17
N GLU A 485 -2.85 -187.57 163.60
CA GLU A 485 -4.00 -188.26 164.20
C GLU A 485 -3.83 -189.79 164.19
N VAL A 486 -3.36 -190.35 163.07
CA VAL A 486 -3.13 -191.80 162.92
C VAL A 486 -1.99 -192.30 163.82
N CYS A 487 -0.99 -191.45 164.10
CA CYS A 487 0.08 -191.77 165.04
C CYS A 487 -0.39 -191.86 166.51
N LYS A 488 -1.54 -191.25 166.88
CA LYS A 488 -2.11 -191.35 168.24
C LYS A 488 -2.97 -192.60 168.42
N GLU A 489 -3.59 -193.11 167.35
CA GLU A 489 -4.47 -194.29 167.40
C GLU A 489 -3.70 -195.63 167.60
N TYR A 490 -2.43 -195.69 167.19
CA TYR A 490 -1.61 -196.92 167.25
C TYR A 490 -1.09 -197.29 168.66
N ALA A 491 -1.29 -196.43 169.68
CA ALA A 491 -0.59 -196.54 170.97
C ALA A 491 -1.32 -197.29 172.11
N ILE A 492 -2.61 -197.65 172.02
CA ILE A 492 -3.40 -197.99 173.24
C ILE A 492 -3.89 -199.45 173.38
N ARG A 493 -3.70 -200.39 172.44
CA ARG A 493 -4.22 -201.77 172.64
C ARG A 493 -3.31 -202.96 172.28
N ARG A 494 -2.44 -203.36 173.23
CA ARG A 494 -2.53 -204.70 173.87
C ARG A 494 -1.96 -204.70 175.31
N ARG A 495 -2.64 -205.32 176.29
CA ARG A 495 -2.46 -206.74 176.67
C ARG A 495 -3.76 -207.44 177.16
N PRO A 496 -3.89 -208.80 177.01
CA PRO A 496 -2.81 -209.80 177.15
C PRO A 496 -2.62 -210.84 176.00
N ALA A 497 -1.64 -211.76 176.21
CA ALA A 497 -1.14 -212.93 175.44
C ALA A 497 0.16 -212.67 174.63
N ALA A 498 1.33 -213.22 175.05
CA ALA A 498 1.86 -214.60 174.83
C ALA A 498 2.46 -214.77 173.42
N ILE A 499 3.58 -215.44 173.12
CA ILE A 499 4.71 -216.08 173.84
C ILE A 499 5.83 -216.13 172.77
N ALA A 500 7.08 -216.11 173.24
CA ALA A 500 8.30 -216.64 172.58
C ALA A 500 9.07 -215.81 171.53
N LEU A 501 10.38 -215.85 171.81
CA LEU A 501 11.62 -215.66 171.04
C LEU A 501 11.92 -214.28 170.46
#